data_AF-A0A3P9HU60-F1
#
_entry.id   AF-A0A3P9HU60-F1
#
_cell.length_a   1.000
_cell.length_b   1.000
_cell.length_c   1.000
_cell.angle_alpha   90.00
_cell.angle_beta   90.00
_cell.angle_gamma   90.00
#
_symmetry.space_group_name_H-M   'P 1'
#
loop_
_entity.id
_entity.type
_entity.pdbx_description
1 polymer ?
#
loop_
_entity_poly.entity_id
_entity_poly.type
_entity_poly.pdbx_seq_one_letter_code
_entity_poly.pdbx_strand_id
1 'polypeptide(L)'
;MHVFVCFLIHRLGENCYCLETLKMVRPGGILKVVTLVSAILLVAFLAFQLLEINGDFKLGNVISAKPVKHKCGLSKACPPEHFAFKMASGAASVVGPRMCLEDNLIMSGVKNNVGRGINIALIDGKTGTVIQTAFFDMWGGDVAPFIKFLKEIQDGVVVMMASFDDPATKLNDEARKLIADLGSSSVGNLGFRDNWIFVGGKGIKTKSPFEQHIKNKAETNKFEGWPEVLEMEGCIPRRLN
;
A
#
# COMPACT_ATOMS: atom_id res chain seq x y z
N MET A 1 -16.74 46.45 -45.92
CA MET A 1 -16.20 46.80 -44.59
C MET A 1 -15.02 45.88 -44.34
N HIS A 2 -13.81 46.35 -44.68
CA HIS A 2 -12.59 45.54 -44.64
C HIS A 2 -11.97 45.62 -43.24
N VAL A 3 -11.78 44.47 -42.60
CA VAL A 3 -10.96 44.36 -41.40
C VAL A 3 -9.58 43.90 -41.85
N PHE A 4 -8.59 44.79 -41.75
CA PHE A 4 -7.19 44.46 -41.92
C PHE A 4 -6.64 43.99 -40.58
N VAL A 5 -6.27 42.70 -40.49
CA VAL A 5 -5.44 42.23 -39.37
C VAL A 5 -4.01 42.15 -39.88
N CYS A 6 -3.22 43.16 -39.52
CA CYS A 6 -1.79 43.21 -39.78
C CYS A 6 -1.09 42.66 -38.53
N PHE A 7 -0.53 41.45 -38.60
CA PHE A 7 0.37 40.97 -37.54
C PHE A 7 1.78 41.49 -37.80
N LEU A 8 2.24 42.35 -36.90
CA LEU A 8 3.58 42.92 -36.86
C LEU A 8 4.53 41.89 -36.24
N ILE A 9 5.38 41.23 -37.04
CA ILE A 9 6.58 40.54 -36.53
C ILE A 9 7.77 41.43 -36.83
N HIS A 10 8.41 41.91 -35.76
CA HIS A 10 9.53 42.84 -35.83
C HIS A 10 10.84 42.11 -36.17
N ARG A 11 11.43 42.50 -37.30
CA ARG A 11 12.85 42.51 -37.69
C ARG A 11 13.72 41.29 -37.37
N LEU A 12 14.00 40.52 -38.43
CA LEU A 12 15.38 40.39 -38.91
C LEU A 12 15.37 40.59 -40.43
N GLY A 13 16.07 41.64 -40.88
CA GLY A 13 16.71 41.71 -42.19
C GLY A 13 15.83 41.59 -43.45
N GLU A 14 15.61 42.77 -44.06
CA GLU A 14 15.57 42.98 -45.52
C GLU A 14 14.24 42.73 -46.28
N ASN A 15 13.69 43.86 -46.71
CA ASN A 15 12.79 44.08 -47.86
C ASN A 15 11.33 43.59 -47.77
N CYS A 16 10.44 44.55 -47.49
CA CYS A 16 9.01 44.47 -47.76
C CYS A 16 8.76 44.43 -49.27
N TYR A 17 8.24 43.31 -49.76
CA TYR A 17 7.65 43.23 -51.10
C TYR A 17 6.14 42.94 -50.96
N CYS A 18 5.32 43.94 -51.29
CA CYS A 18 3.95 43.70 -51.71
C CYS A 18 4.00 43.31 -53.18
N LEU A 19 3.51 42.12 -53.52
CA LEU A 19 3.20 41.79 -54.91
C LEU A 19 1.85 41.06 -54.99
N GLU A 20 0.95 41.71 -55.71
CA GLU A 20 -0.28 41.20 -56.34
C GLU A 20 -0.05 39.83 -57.02
N THR A 21 -1.01 38.94 -57.29
CA THR A 21 -2.46 39.02 -57.51
C THR A 21 -3.07 37.62 -57.31
N LEU A 22 -4.35 37.60 -56.97
CA LEU A 22 -5.21 36.41 -56.87
C LEU A 22 -5.17 35.50 -58.11
N LYS A 23 -5.02 34.18 -57.90
CA LYS A 23 -5.68 33.18 -58.75
C LYS A 23 -6.99 32.74 -58.10
N MET A 24 -8.09 33.14 -58.74
CA MET A 24 -9.46 32.74 -58.48
C MET A 24 -9.58 31.21 -58.41
N VAL A 25 -9.97 30.67 -57.25
CA VAL A 25 -10.62 29.35 -57.22
C VAL A 25 -12.09 29.59 -57.56
N ARG A 26 -12.51 29.08 -58.72
CA ARG A 26 -13.90 29.16 -59.20
C ARG A 26 -14.90 28.76 -58.09
N PRO A 27 -16.08 29.40 -57.99
CA PRO A 27 -17.06 29.14 -56.93
C PRO A 27 -17.59 27.68 -56.89
N GLY A 28 -17.42 26.91 -57.98
CA GLY A 28 -17.71 25.48 -58.01
C GLY A 28 -16.66 24.57 -57.32
N GLY A 29 -15.47 25.09 -56.98
CA GLY A 29 -14.41 24.33 -56.32
C GLY A 29 -14.52 24.37 -54.79
N ILE A 30 -14.90 25.51 -54.22
CA ILE A 30 -15.08 25.67 -52.76
C ILE A 30 -16.23 24.81 -52.28
N LEU A 31 -17.35 24.78 -53.02
CA LEU A 31 -18.48 23.91 -52.68
C LEU A 31 -18.09 22.43 -52.67
N LYS A 32 -17.27 21.99 -53.64
CA LYS A 32 -16.77 20.61 -53.71
C LYS A 32 -15.84 20.26 -52.55
N VAL A 33 -14.97 21.19 -52.14
CA VAL A 33 -14.09 21.00 -50.99
C VAL A 33 -14.89 20.92 -49.70
N VAL A 34 -15.88 21.80 -49.51
CA VAL A 34 -16.76 21.77 -48.33
C VAL A 34 -17.57 20.47 -48.28
N THR A 35 -18.10 19.99 -49.42
CA THR A 35 -18.81 18.71 -49.45
C THR A 35 -17.89 17.53 -49.15
N LEU A 36 -16.63 17.57 -49.60
CA LEU A 36 -15.66 16.51 -49.36
C LEU A 36 -15.26 16.46 -47.88
N VAL A 37 -14.99 17.61 -47.27
CA VAL A 37 -14.63 17.70 -45.85
C VAL A 37 -15.80 17.28 -44.96
N SER A 38 -17.02 17.72 -45.28
CA SER A 38 -18.24 17.30 -44.56
C SER A 38 -18.47 15.79 -44.65
N ALA A 39 -18.29 15.20 -45.83
CA ALA A 39 -18.41 13.75 -46.01
C ALA A 39 -17.35 12.98 -45.21
N ILE A 40 -16.11 13.45 -45.16
CA ILE A 40 -15.04 12.84 -44.37
C ILE A 40 -15.36 12.90 -42.87
N LEU A 41 -15.85 14.05 -42.37
CA LEU A 41 -16.25 14.20 -40.98
C LEU A 41 -17.42 13.30 -40.60
N LEU A 42 -18.41 13.14 -41.49
CA LEU A 42 -19.53 12.22 -41.30
C LEU A 42 -19.08 10.76 -41.27
N VAL A 43 -18.17 10.36 -42.16
CA VAL A 43 -17.60 9.01 -42.17
C VAL A 43 -16.78 8.75 -40.91
N ALA A 44 -15.98 9.73 -40.46
CA ALA A 44 -15.21 9.61 -39.23
C ALA A 44 -16.12 9.52 -37.99
N PHE A 45 -17.19 10.30 -37.93
CA PHE A 45 -18.18 10.24 -36.85
C PHE A 45 -18.92 8.89 -36.84
N LEU A 46 -19.37 8.40 -38.01
CA LEU A 46 -19.99 7.07 -38.13
C LEU A 46 -19.03 5.94 -37.77
N ALA A 47 -17.75 6.05 -38.14
CA ALA A 47 -16.71 5.09 -37.75
C ALA A 47 -16.45 5.11 -36.25
N PHE A 48 -16.44 6.29 -35.62
CA PHE A 48 -16.29 6.44 -34.16
C PHE A 48 -17.49 5.82 -33.41
N GLN A 49 -18.71 6.06 -33.89
CA GLN A 49 -19.93 5.41 -33.38
C GLN A 49 -19.90 3.88 -33.54
N LEU A 50 -19.40 3.37 -34.66
CA LEU A 50 -19.18 1.93 -34.88
C LEU A 50 -18.12 1.35 -33.94
N LEU A 51 -17.09 2.13 -33.59
CA LEU A 51 -16.05 1.76 -32.64
C LEU A 51 -16.59 1.71 -31.20
N GLU A 52 -17.47 2.64 -30.82
CA GLU A 52 -18.16 2.61 -29.53
C GLU A 52 -19.16 1.45 -29.41
N ILE A 53 -19.88 1.08 -30.47
CA ILE A 53 -20.81 -0.09 -30.48
C ILE A 53 -20.04 -1.41 -30.32
N ASN A 54 -18.84 -1.54 -30.89
CA ASN A 54 -17.98 -2.72 -30.70
C ASN A 54 -17.25 -2.71 -29.34
N GLY A 55 -17.33 -1.61 -28.59
CA GLY A 55 -16.81 -1.45 -27.23
C GLY A 55 -17.67 -2.07 -26.14
N ASP A 56 -18.86 -2.60 -26.48
CA ASP A 56 -19.64 -3.47 -25.59
C ASP A 56 -19.01 -4.86 -25.55
N PHE A 57 -17.85 -4.92 -24.90
CA PHE A 57 -17.22 -6.17 -24.51
C PHE A 57 -18.20 -6.89 -23.57
N LYS A 58 -18.96 -7.84 -24.13
CA LYS A 58 -19.64 -8.88 -23.35
C LYS A 58 -18.58 -9.70 -22.61
N LEU A 59 -18.10 -9.17 -21.47
CA LEU A 59 -17.40 -9.91 -20.41
C LEU A 59 -18.41 -10.72 -19.59
N GLY A 60 -19.49 -11.17 -20.21
CA GLY A 60 -20.49 -12.04 -19.62
C GLY A 60 -20.16 -13.48 -20.00
N ASN A 61 -19.41 -14.16 -19.11
CA ASN A 61 -19.12 -15.60 -19.03
C ASN A 61 -17.63 -15.99 -18.93
N VAL A 62 -16.78 -15.11 -18.39
CA VAL A 62 -15.64 -15.62 -17.62
C VAL A 62 -16.15 -15.84 -16.21
N ILE A 63 -16.30 -17.11 -15.85
CA ILE A 63 -16.67 -17.65 -14.53
C ILE A 63 -16.47 -16.61 -13.43
N SER A 64 -17.55 -15.92 -13.02
CA SER A 64 -17.56 -15.15 -11.78
C SER A 64 -17.66 -16.16 -10.63
N ALA A 65 -16.60 -16.95 -10.47
CA ALA A 65 -16.31 -17.50 -9.17
C ALA A 65 -15.99 -16.27 -8.32
N LYS A 66 -16.95 -15.86 -7.47
CA LYS A 66 -16.63 -14.94 -6.37
C LYS A 66 -15.32 -15.46 -5.77
N PRO A 67 -14.23 -14.67 -5.75
CA PRO A 67 -12.98 -15.16 -5.20
C PRO A 67 -13.30 -15.65 -3.79
N VAL A 68 -13.02 -16.93 -3.53
CA VAL A 68 -13.32 -17.55 -2.24
C VAL A 68 -12.55 -16.73 -1.21
N LYS A 69 -13.28 -15.92 -0.44
CA LYS A 69 -12.66 -15.01 0.51
C LYS A 69 -12.28 -15.82 1.74
N HIS A 70 -10.99 -16.12 1.87
CA HIS A 70 -10.46 -16.74 3.06
C HIS A 70 -10.36 -15.72 4.21
N LYS A 71 -10.24 -16.22 5.43
CA LYS A 71 -10.12 -15.39 6.63
C LYS A 71 -9.01 -14.36 6.46
N CYS A 72 -9.22 -13.13 6.94
CA CYS A 72 -8.35 -11.97 6.78
C CYS A 72 -7.98 -11.60 5.33
N GLY A 73 -8.68 -12.15 4.33
CA GLY A 73 -8.33 -11.97 2.92
C GLY A 73 -7.02 -12.68 2.54
N LEU A 74 -6.74 -13.82 3.17
CA LEU A 74 -5.62 -14.69 2.82
C LEU A 74 -5.75 -15.23 1.40
N SER A 75 -4.61 -15.50 0.76
CA SER A 75 -4.56 -16.13 -0.56
C SER A 75 -5.03 -17.59 -0.57
N LYS A 76 -4.93 -18.29 0.57
CA LYS A 76 -5.33 -19.69 0.75
C LYS A 76 -5.95 -19.91 2.13
N ALA A 77 -6.81 -20.92 2.27
CA ALA A 77 -7.33 -21.33 3.57
C ALA A 77 -6.23 -21.92 4.46
N CYS A 78 -6.31 -21.68 5.77
CA CYS A 78 -5.44 -22.32 6.74
C CYS A 78 -5.83 -23.79 6.97
N PRO A 79 -4.87 -24.66 7.28
CA PRO A 79 -5.14 -26.03 7.70
C PRO A 79 -5.92 -26.06 9.04
N PRO A 80 -6.54 -27.20 9.39
CA PRO A 80 -7.20 -27.37 10.69
C PRO A 80 -6.25 -27.07 11.87
N GLU A 81 -6.80 -26.65 13.00
CA GLU A 81 -6.04 -26.28 14.21
C GLU A 81 -4.99 -25.18 13.98
N HIS A 82 -5.27 -24.23 13.08
CA HIS A 82 -4.47 -23.03 12.89
C HIS A 82 -5.33 -21.76 12.89
N PHE A 83 -4.75 -20.67 13.36
CA PHE A 83 -5.33 -19.34 13.27
C PHE A 83 -4.79 -18.59 12.05
N ALA A 84 -5.67 -18.12 11.19
CA ALA A 84 -5.35 -17.24 10.07
C ALA A 84 -5.02 -15.85 10.57
N PHE A 85 -3.89 -15.29 10.14
CA PHE A 85 -3.54 -13.89 10.40
C PHE A 85 -3.05 -13.19 9.15
N LYS A 86 -3.29 -11.89 9.09
CA LYS A 86 -2.67 -10.97 8.12
C LYS A 86 -2.29 -9.70 8.81
N MET A 87 -1.08 -9.22 8.60
CA MET A 87 -0.59 -8.00 9.21
C MET A 87 0.27 -7.18 8.27
N ALA A 88 0.31 -5.88 8.53
CA ALA A 88 1.11 -4.91 7.83
C ALA A 88 1.77 -3.93 8.81
N SER A 89 2.99 -3.49 8.51
CA SER A 89 3.61 -2.36 9.21
C SER A 89 2.92 -1.04 8.85
N GLY A 90 3.30 0.04 9.53
CA GLY A 90 2.89 1.38 9.13
C GLY A 90 3.55 1.85 7.83
N ALA A 91 2.92 2.80 7.16
CA ALA A 91 3.47 3.54 6.03
C ALA A 91 3.93 4.92 6.52
N ALA A 92 5.25 5.08 6.64
CA ALA A 92 5.88 6.24 7.25
C ALA A 92 5.22 6.58 8.60
N SER A 93 4.91 7.86 8.84
CA SER A 93 4.17 8.35 10.00
C SER A 93 2.69 8.63 9.72
N VAL A 94 2.18 8.23 8.56
CA VAL A 94 0.85 8.66 8.06
C VAL A 94 -0.19 7.56 8.19
N VAL A 95 0.15 6.33 7.79
CA VAL A 95 -0.77 5.19 7.86
C VAL A 95 -0.28 4.22 8.93
N GLY A 96 -1.10 4.03 9.97
CA GLY A 96 -0.78 3.07 11.03
C GLY A 96 -0.83 1.61 10.56
N PRO A 97 -0.23 0.69 11.32
CA PRO A 97 -0.18 -0.72 11.00
C PRO A 97 -1.57 -1.35 11.02
N ARG A 98 -1.68 -2.53 10.43
CA ARG A 98 -2.92 -3.31 10.38
C ARG A 98 -2.65 -4.72 10.88
N MET A 99 -3.47 -5.23 11.78
CA MET A 99 -3.40 -6.62 12.24
C MET A 99 -4.80 -7.24 12.22
N CYS A 100 -4.93 -8.35 11.52
CA CYS A 100 -6.12 -9.17 11.44
C CYS A 100 -5.82 -10.58 11.93
N LEU A 101 -6.71 -11.14 12.73
CA LEU A 101 -6.66 -12.51 13.22
C LEU A 101 -8.06 -13.12 13.12
N GLU A 102 -8.18 -14.29 12.49
CA GLU A 102 -9.44 -15.03 12.38
C GLU A 102 -10.62 -14.16 11.86
N ASP A 103 -10.38 -13.42 10.78
CA ASP A 103 -11.30 -12.41 10.20
C ASP A 103 -11.62 -11.19 11.06
N ASN A 104 -11.07 -11.11 12.27
CA ASN A 104 -11.25 -9.97 13.15
C ASN A 104 -10.09 -8.99 12.97
N LEU A 105 -10.43 -7.74 12.62
CA LEU A 105 -9.47 -6.65 12.64
C LEU A 105 -9.22 -6.24 14.09
N ILE A 106 -8.03 -6.54 14.60
CA ILE A 106 -7.67 -6.37 16.02
C ILE A 106 -6.93 -5.06 16.29
N MET A 107 -6.05 -4.63 15.37
CA MET A 107 -5.36 -3.33 15.44
C MET A 107 -5.37 -2.66 14.08
N SER A 108 -5.74 -1.38 14.02
CA SER A 108 -5.70 -0.58 12.79
C SER A 108 -5.93 0.91 13.06
N GLY A 109 -5.53 1.75 12.09
CA GLY A 109 -5.89 3.18 12.09
C GLY A 109 -7.39 3.43 12.23
N VAL A 110 -8.24 2.65 11.54
CA VAL A 110 -9.70 2.81 11.60
C VAL A 110 -10.31 2.43 12.97
N LYS A 111 -9.60 1.63 13.77
CA LYS A 111 -10.00 1.31 15.15
C LYS A 111 -9.47 2.30 16.17
N ASN A 112 -8.67 3.29 15.74
CA ASN A 112 -8.03 4.28 16.60
C ASN A 112 -7.24 3.66 17.78
N ASN A 113 -6.64 2.49 17.56
CA ASN A 113 -5.90 1.75 18.59
C ASN A 113 -4.45 1.43 18.19
N VAL A 114 -3.89 2.23 17.29
CA VAL A 114 -2.50 2.14 16.84
C VAL A 114 -1.79 3.46 17.06
N GLY A 115 -0.49 3.41 17.32
CA GLY A 115 0.33 4.59 17.57
C GLY A 115 1.79 4.38 17.17
N ARG A 116 2.56 5.47 17.12
CA ARG A 116 4.00 5.42 16.80
C ARG A 116 4.72 4.42 17.69
N GLY A 117 5.73 3.75 17.14
CA GLY A 117 6.56 2.78 17.83
C GLY A 117 6.17 1.34 17.53
N ILE A 118 6.18 0.49 18.55
CA ILE A 118 5.82 -0.92 18.44
C ILE A 118 4.37 -1.10 18.86
N ASN A 119 3.55 -1.58 17.93
CA ASN A 119 2.16 -1.97 18.16
C ASN A 119 2.15 -3.46 18.44
N ILE A 120 1.44 -3.90 19.48
CA ILE A 120 1.49 -5.28 19.98
C ILE A 120 0.08 -5.79 20.32
N ALA A 121 -0.21 -7.02 19.88
CA ALA A 121 -1.40 -7.77 20.25
C ALA A 121 -0.99 -9.10 20.91
N LEU A 122 -1.59 -9.38 22.07
CA LEU A 122 -1.45 -10.63 22.81
C LEU A 122 -2.69 -11.48 22.58
N ILE A 123 -2.47 -12.73 22.20
CA ILE A 123 -3.52 -13.67 21.83
C ILE A 123 -3.33 -14.97 22.59
N ASP A 124 -4.42 -15.51 23.13
CA ASP A 124 -4.42 -16.83 23.76
C ASP A 124 -4.14 -17.90 22.68
N GLY A 125 -3.02 -18.61 22.80
CA GLY A 125 -2.59 -19.59 21.79
C GLY A 125 -3.46 -20.85 21.72
N LYS A 126 -4.39 -21.06 22.67
CA LYS A 126 -5.34 -22.19 22.67
C LYS A 126 -6.69 -21.81 22.09
N THR A 127 -7.16 -20.58 22.32
CA THR A 127 -8.52 -20.16 21.90
C THR A 127 -8.51 -19.21 20.70
N GLY A 128 -7.39 -18.54 20.44
CA GLY A 128 -7.32 -17.47 19.44
C GLY A 128 -7.97 -16.16 19.92
N THR A 129 -8.34 -16.07 21.20
CA THR A 129 -8.96 -14.86 21.78
C THR A 129 -7.90 -13.79 22.00
N VAL A 130 -8.21 -12.54 21.63
CA VAL A 130 -7.35 -11.39 21.94
C VAL A 130 -7.41 -11.11 23.44
N ILE A 131 -6.26 -11.17 24.10
CA ILE A 131 -6.11 -10.88 25.53
C ILE A 131 -5.96 -9.37 25.73
N GLN A 132 -5.05 -8.75 24.98
CA GLN A 132 -4.73 -7.33 25.13
C GLN A 132 -4.13 -6.79 23.84
N THR A 133 -4.38 -5.51 23.55
CA THR A 133 -3.68 -4.74 22.51
C THR A 133 -3.09 -3.49 23.14
N ALA A 134 -1.91 -3.09 22.69
CA ALA A 134 -1.20 -1.90 23.17
C ALA A 134 -0.26 -1.38 22.09
N PHE A 135 0.24 -0.16 22.27
CA PHE A 135 1.37 0.37 21.50
C PHE A 135 2.31 1.15 22.42
N PHE A 136 3.59 1.17 22.07
CA PHE A 136 4.63 1.81 22.86
C PHE A 136 5.50 2.69 21.96
N ASP A 137 5.55 3.99 22.26
CA ASP A 137 6.31 4.98 21.49
C ASP A 137 7.81 4.79 21.67
N MET A 138 8.46 4.17 20.68
CA MET A 138 9.90 3.90 20.68
C MET A 138 10.75 5.05 20.12
N TRP A 139 10.14 6.23 19.86
CA TRP A 139 10.86 7.45 19.50
C TRP A 139 10.87 8.46 20.63
N GLY A 140 9.67 8.88 21.07
CA GLY A 140 9.48 9.93 22.08
C GLY A 140 9.17 9.42 23.48
N GLY A 141 8.84 8.13 23.63
CA GLY A 141 8.41 7.53 24.89
C GLY A 141 9.53 6.98 25.77
N ASP A 142 9.12 6.45 26.93
CA ASP A 142 9.95 5.64 27.82
C ASP A 142 9.79 4.15 27.47
N VAL A 143 10.89 3.40 27.52
CA VAL A 143 10.93 1.95 27.26
C VAL A 143 10.47 1.12 28.47
N ALA A 144 10.53 1.68 29.69
CA ALA A 144 10.21 0.94 30.92
C ALA A 144 8.78 0.34 30.94
N PRO A 145 7.71 1.05 30.52
CA PRO A 145 6.37 0.46 30.42
C PRO A 145 6.30 -0.72 29.44
N PHE A 146 7.05 -0.66 28.34
CA PHE A 146 7.10 -1.74 27.36
C PHE A 146 7.80 -2.98 27.91
N ILE A 147 8.92 -2.79 28.62
CA ILE A 147 9.64 -3.88 29.29
C ILE A 147 8.73 -4.56 30.33
N LYS A 148 8.01 -3.77 31.14
CA LYS A 148 7.05 -4.30 32.11
C LYS A 148 5.97 -5.14 31.41
N PHE A 149 5.39 -4.61 30.33
CA PHE A 149 4.40 -5.32 29.53
C PHE A 149 4.94 -6.66 29.00
N LEU A 150 6.15 -6.69 28.44
CA LEU A 150 6.78 -7.91 27.92
C LEU A 150 7.03 -8.97 28.99
N LYS A 151 7.37 -8.55 30.22
CA LYS A 151 7.60 -9.47 31.35
C LYS A 151 6.33 -10.12 31.87
N GLU A 152 5.18 -9.46 31.72
CA GLU A 152 3.87 -9.96 32.18
C GLU A 152 3.25 -11.00 31.23
N ILE A 153 3.80 -11.15 30.01
CA ILE A 153 3.34 -12.13 29.02
C ILE A 153 3.53 -13.55 29.55
N GLN A 154 2.42 -14.27 29.69
CA GLN A 154 2.38 -15.65 30.15
C GLN A 154 2.78 -16.65 29.06
N ASP A 155 3.30 -17.80 29.46
CA ASP A 155 3.53 -18.93 28.56
C ASP A 155 2.21 -19.33 27.88
N GLY A 156 2.28 -19.69 26.59
CA GLY A 156 1.08 -20.00 25.80
C GLY A 156 0.57 -18.85 24.95
N VAL A 157 0.96 -17.61 25.27
CA VAL A 157 0.51 -16.41 24.54
C VAL A 157 1.24 -16.29 23.19
N VAL A 158 0.47 -16.08 22.13
CA VAL A 158 0.93 -15.64 20.81
C VAL A 158 1.06 -14.12 20.83
N VAL A 159 2.14 -13.62 20.24
CA VAL A 159 2.49 -12.20 20.27
C VAL A 159 2.66 -11.69 18.84
N MET A 160 1.78 -10.79 18.41
CA MET A 160 1.90 -10.12 17.11
C MET A 160 2.44 -8.71 17.34
N MET A 161 3.49 -8.31 16.61
CA MET A 161 4.08 -6.97 16.69
C MET A 161 4.25 -6.34 15.30
N ALA A 162 3.92 -5.06 15.16
CA ALA A 162 4.16 -4.30 13.95
C ALA A 162 4.70 -2.89 14.27
N SER A 163 5.69 -2.45 13.49
CA SER A 163 6.25 -1.10 13.58
C SER A 163 5.29 -0.05 13.01
N PHE A 164 5.36 1.16 13.58
CA PHE A 164 4.80 2.37 12.99
C PHE A 164 5.76 3.54 13.21
N ASP A 165 6.13 4.23 12.12
CA ASP A 165 7.10 5.34 12.10
C ASP A 165 8.51 4.94 12.55
N ASP A 166 8.78 4.82 13.85
CA ASP A 166 10.08 4.38 14.37
C ASP A 166 9.94 3.37 15.53
N PRO A 167 10.35 2.11 15.36
CA PRO A 167 10.26 1.09 16.40
C PRO A 167 11.52 0.99 17.28
N ALA A 168 12.60 1.74 17.02
CA ALA A 168 13.93 1.34 17.50
C ALA A 168 14.66 2.33 18.42
N THR A 169 14.42 3.64 18.33
CA THR A 169 15.29 4.65 18.96
C THR A 169 15.41 4.50 20.49
N LYS A 170 14.35 4.06 21.16
CA LYS A 170 14.31 3.84 22.61
C LYS A 170 14.47 2.38 23.02
N LEU A 171 14.61 1.44 22.07
CA LEU A 171 14.84 0.04 22.40
C LEU A 171 16.22 -0.16 23.01
N ASN A 172 16.24 -0.69 24.24
CA ASN A 172 17.46 -1.10 24.93
C ASN A 172 17.69 -2.63 24.82
N ASP A 173 18.84 -3.09 25.31
CA ASP A 173 19.24 -4.50 25.26
C ASP A 173 18.27 -5.42 25.99
N GLU A 174 17.65 -4.95 27.08
CA GLU A 174 16.66 -5.73 27.83
C GLU A 174 15.39 -5.96 27.01
N ALA A 175 14.81 -4.90 26.42
CA ALA A 175 13.63 -5.02 25.57
C ALA A 175 13.93 -5.90 24.34
N ARG A 176 15.09 -5.72 23.71
CA ARG A 176 15.52 -6.55 22.57
C ARG A 176 15.65 -8.02 22.96
N LYS A 177 16.25 -8.31 24.12
CA LYS A 177 16.37 -9.68 24.63
C LYS A 177 15.00 -10.31 24.91
N LEU A 178 14.09 -9.58 25.56
CA LEU A 178 12.74 -10.07 25.85
C LEU A 178 11.97 -10.41 24.57
N ILE A 179 12.12 -9.62 23.51
CA ILE A 179 11.48 -9.89 22.20
C ILE A 179 12.19 -11.04 21.47
N ALA A 180 13.51 -11.14 21.57
CA ALA A 180 14.27 -12.27 21.01
C ALA A 180 13.83 -13.59 21.65
N ASP A 181 13.57 -13.60 22.97
CA ASP A 181 13.03 -14.75 23.71
C ASP A 181 11.60 -15.15 23.26
N LEU A 182 10.87 -14.26 22.56
CA LEU A 182 9.59 -14.58 21.91
C LEU A 182 9.76 -15.20 20.52
N GLY A 183 11.00 -15.35 20.03
CA GLY A 183 11.36 -15.99 18.77
C GLY A 183 11.85 -15.04 17.66
N SER A 184 12.05 -13.74 17.95
CA SER A 184 12.54 -12.78 16.94
C SER A 184 14.03 -12.97 16.65
N SER A 185 14.39 -12.94 15.38
CA SER A 185 15.76 -12.90 14.88
C SER A 185 16.22 -11.49 14.52
N SER A 186 15.30 -10.60 14.15
CA SER A 186 15.63 -9.28 13.62
C SER A 186 15.69 -8.20 14.70
N VAL A 187 15.01 -8.39 15.85
CA VAL A 187 14.90 -7.36 16.89
C VAL A 187 16.25 -6.89 17.43
N GLY A 188 17.26 -7.74 17.46
CA GLY A 188 18.62 -7.36 17.87
C GLY A 188 19.23 -6.26 17.01
N ASN A 189 18.84 -6.20 15.73
CA ASN A 189 19.41 -5.28 14.73
C ASN A 189 18.43 -4.18 14.27
N LEU A 190 17.23 -4.09 14.85
CA LEU A 190 16.27 -3.04 14.48
C LEU A 190 16.86 -1.66 14.72
N GLY A 191 16.89 -0.86 13.66
CA GLY A 191 17.37 0.51 13.63
C GLY A 191 16.27 1.54 13.38
N PHE A 192 16.67 2.80 13.38
CA PHE A 192 15.78 3.96 13.22
C PHE A 192 14.92 3.87 11.96
N ARG A 193 13.60 3.87 12.14
CA ARG A 193 12.56 3.77 11.10
C ARG A 193 12.61 2.52 10.23
N ASP A 194 13.28 1.47 10.70
CA ASP A 194 13.13 0.16 10.07
C ASP A 194 11.66 -0.26 10.14
N ASN A 195 11.16 -0.86 9.05
CA ASN A 195 9.86 -1.53 9.11
C ASN A 195 10.05 -2.97 9.52
N TRP A 196 9.21 -3.42 10.44
CA TRP A 196 9.29 -4.74 11.04
C TRP A 196 7.90 -5.26 11.42
N ILE A 197 7.65 -6.51 11.07
CA ILE A 197 6.46 -7.25 11.48
C ILE A 197 6.88 -8.62 11.98
N PHE A 198 6.24 -9.07 13.04
CA PHE A 198 6.63 -10.26 13.75
C PHE A 198 5.42 -10.94 14.38
N VAL A 199 5.36 -12.26 14.29
CA VAL A 199 4.47 -13.08 15.10
C VAL A 199 5.32 -14.12 15.81
N GLY A 200 5.36 -14.06 17.13
CA GLY A 200 6.08 -14.99 17.98
C GLY A 200 5.18 -15.58 19.06
N GLY A 201 5.79 -16.12 20.10
CA GLY A 201 5.04 -16.60 21.24
C GLY A 201 5.90 -16.87 22.45
N LYS A 202 5.31 -16.69 23.63
CA LYS A 202 6.00 -16.97 24.89
C LYS A 202 6.19 -18.47 25.07
N GLY A 203 7.42 -18.88 25.38
CA GLY A 203 7.81 -20.29 25.52
C GLY A 203 8.18 -20.99 24.20
N ILE A 204 8.28 -20.26 23.08
CA ILE A 204 8.82 -20.81 21.84
C ILE A 204 10.27 -21.29 22.05
N LYS A 205 10.65 -22.41 21.43
CA LYS A 205 12.01 -22.98 21.54
C LYS A 205 12.86 -22.74 20.30
N THR A 206 12.26 -22.20 19.26
CA THR A 206 12.89 -21.93 17.97
C THR A 206 12.64 -20.48 17.57
N LYS A 207 13.36 -20.03 16.54
CA LYS A 207 13.03 -18.79 15.85
C LYS A 207 11.64 -18.89 15.21
N SER A 208 10.92 -17.78 15.18
CA SER A 208 9.63 -17.74 14.51
C SER A 208 9.81 -17.79 12.99
N PRO A 209 8.97 -18.55 12.26
CA PRO A 209 8.91 -18.45 10.80
C PRO A 209 8.17 -17.19 10.31
N PHE A 210 7.50 -16.46 11.21
CA PHE A 210 6.68 -15.30 10.89
C PHE A 210 7.38 -14.00 11.30
N GLU A 211 8.37 -13.59 10.52
CA GLU A 211 9.08 -12.34 10.73
C GLU A 211 9.53 -11.74 9.40
N GLN A 212 9.33 -10.45 9.22
CA GLN A 212 9.88 -9.67 8.10
C GLN A 212 10.45 -8.35 8.60
N HIS A 213 11.52 -7.89 7.94
CA HIS A 213 12.24 -6.67 8.29
C HIS A 213 12.78 -6.01 7.02
N ILE A 214 12.59 -4.68 6.91
CA ILE A 214 13.23 -3.86 5.89
C ILE A 214 13.93 -2.71 6.59
N LYS A 215 15.24 -2.61 6.34
CA LYS A 215 16.07 -1.56 6.89
C LYS A 215 15.78 -0.22 6.21
N ASN A 216 15.73 0.84 6.99
CA ASN A 216 15.72 2.21 6.50
C ASN A 216 17.05 2.54 5.80
N LYS A 217 17.00 2.81 4.51
CA LYS A 217 18.15 3.18 3.67
C LYS A 217 17.73 4.23 2.66
N ALA A 218 18.39 5.39 2.68
CA ALA A 218 18.01 6.53 1.84
C ALA A 218 17.94 6.18 0.35
N GLU A 219 18.77 5.24 -0.11
CA GLU A 219 18.89 4.84 -1.51
C GLU A 219 17.77 3.91 -1.99
N THR A 220 17.15 3.15 -1.08
CA THR A 220 16.14 2.12 -1.42
C THR A 220 14.76 2.40 -0.82
N ASN A 221 14.63 3.47 -0.06
CA ASN A 221 13.38 3.82 0.58
C ASN A 221 12.31 4.20 -0.44
N LYS A 222 11.08 3.69 -0.22
CA LYS A 222 9.92 4.04 -1.04
C LYS A 222 9.31 5.39 -0.68
N PHE A 223 9.43 5.80 0.59
CA PHE A 223 9.01 7.10 1.09
C PHE A 223 10.23 7.93 1.47
N GLU A 224 10.08 9.26 1.54
CA GLU A 224 11.17 10.15 1.91
C GLU A 224 11.61 9.92 3.38
N GLY A 225 12.62 9.08 3.58
CA GLY A 225 13.15 8.74 4.90
C GLY A 225 12.44 7.60 5.63
N TRP A 226 11.60 6.81 4.95
CA TRP A 226 11.03 5.55 5.46
C TRP A 226 11.00 4.45 4.38
N PRO A 227 11.24 3.18 4.76
CA PRO A 227 11.11 2.04 3.86
C PRO A 227 9.66 1.76 3.49
N GLU A 228 9.45 0.86 2.53
CA GLU A 228 8.09 0.45 2.15
C GLU A 228 7.36 -0.33 3.25
N VAL A 229 6.04 -0.45 3.10
CA VAL A 229 5.19 -1.23 4.00
C VAL A 229 5.50 -2.71 3.83
N LEU A 230 5.71 -3.40 4.95
CA LEU A 230 5.77 -4.84 5.01
C LEU A 230 4.38 -5.43 5.16
N GLU A 231 4.10 -6.52 4.45
CA GLU A 231 2.89 -7.33 4.65
C GLU A 231 3.26 -8.80 4.81
N MET A 232 2.59 -9.46 5.75
CA MET A 232 2.72 -10.89 5.99
C MET A 232 1.35 -11.49 6.27
N GLU A 233 1.10 -12.65 5.70
CA GLU A 233 -0.04 -13.49 6.05
C GLU A 233 0.43 -14.90 6.36
N GLY A 234 -0.33 -15.61 7.19
CA GLY A 234 0.03 -16.97 7.56
C GLY A 234 -0.98 -17.65 8.47
N CYS A 235 -0.61 -18.85 8.89
CA CYS A 235 -1.42 -19.73 9.71
C CYS A 235 -0.63 -20.09 10.96
N ILE A 236 -1.03 -19.57 12.13
CA ILE A 236 -0.37 -19.83 13.41
C ILE A 236 -0.89 -21.17 13.94
N PRO A 237 -0.02 -22.17 14.21
CA PRO A 237 -0.46 -23.43 14.81
C PRO A 237 -1.08 -23.17 16.18
N ARG A 238 -2.28 -23.70 16.40
CA ARG A 238 -2.94 -23.67 17.70
C ARG A 238 -2.14 -24.53 18.68
N ARG A 239 -1.96 -24.04 19.91
CA ARG A 239 -1.33 -24.84 20.97
C ARG A 239 -2.28 -25.91 21.46
N LEU A 240 -1.85 -27.16 21.31
CA LEU A 240 -2.54 -28.33 21.83
C LEU A 240 -1.80 -28.74 23.11
N ASN A 241 -2.39 -28.40 24.26
CA ASN A 241 -1.90 -28.61 25.63
C ASN A 241 -0.84 -27.63 26.16
#